data_AF-A0A2R7TA96-F1
#
_entry.id   AF-A0A2R7TA96-F1
#
_cell.length_a   1.000
_cell.length_b   1.000
_cell.length_c   1.000
_cell.angle_alpha   90.00
_cell.angle_beta   90.00
_cell.angle_gamma   90.00
#
_symmetry.space_group_name_H-M   'P 1'
#
loop_
_entity.id
_entity.type
_entity.pdbx_description
1 polymer ?
#
loop_
_entity_poly.entity_id
_entity_poly.type
_entity_poly.pdbx_seq_one_letter_code
_entity_poly.pdbx_strand_id
1 'polypeptide(L)'
;PNDPRGAYLRAVLAERASDPATAKAALKRITDLLDPVPIEYIRYRTQLLMLNGLAHYSLGEMEKAKPFLEMASRQQPGSPLVKLLAQVALAEPNLNRAVELLDGYVKARPGDGQALLMLASAHMRQGKHSRAVQLMQDALKAKDSPEYRTALGLSLLQSGQASMAEDQLATAYKADPKQTYAGLALVTVYLRDQQLPKALAVADTLARANPNSATVLMVQAYAKTQARDYAGGRAGYEKALKLDPSQLEAKLGLARIDAVTGNFDAAERRLKGALKDEERNTNVLFELALLNELRGKDEEALKWLDSMVAASGPRETRPNFALVAWHLRKGQPARAVEAAKGLLAKVPDDIEALQAYAAAQIANNDAAGAKSTLTNASRRAAFDTRRLVEIARQQVQSQDYKGAAYTLDKALSGTPNDPAATAM
;
A
#
# COMPACT_ATOMS: atom_id res chain seq x y z
N PRO A 1 -28.59 34.62 -21.41
CA PRO A 1 -28.69 33.16 -21.72
C PRO A 1 -27.34 32.46 -21.97
N ASN A 2 -26.34 33.17 -22.54
CA ASN A 2 -25.06 32.59 -23.01
C ASN A 2 -23.85 32.95 -22.13
N ASP A 3 -24.06 33.28 -20.85
CA ASP A 3 -22.95 33.57 -19.93
C ASP A 3 -22.48 32.26 -19.25
N PRO A 4 -21.20 31.86 -19.41
CA PRO A 4 -20.67 30.66 -18.77
C PRO A 4 -20.71 30.73 -17.23
N ARG A 5 -20.68 31.92 -16.62
CA ARG A 5 -20.82 32.08 -15.16
C ARG A 5 -22.22 31.67 -14.68
N GLY A 6 -23.24 32.09 -15.42
CA GLY A 6 -24.63 31.72 -15.13
C GLY A 6 -24.93 30.24 -15.37
N ALA A 7 -24.19 29.58 -16.26
CA ALA A 7 -24.24 28.13 -16.41
C ALA A 7 -23.55 27.44 -15.22
N TYR A 8 -22.40 27.93 -14.77
CA TYR A 8 -21.70 27.37 -13.61
C TYR A 8 -22.49 27.48 -12.30
N LEU A 9 -23.10 28.64 -12.03
CA LEU A 9 -23.97 28.79 -10.85
C LEU A 9 -25.15 27.81 -10.89
N ARG A 10 -25.72 27.55 -12.07
CA ARG A 10 -26.77 26.53 -12.23
C ARG A 10 -26.25 25.13 -11.95
N ALA A 11 -25.03 24.81 -12.37
CA ALA A 11 -24.40 23.53 -12.04
C ALA A 11 -24.25 23.36 -10.53
N VAL A 12 -23.70 24.35 -9.83
CA VAL A 12 -23.52 24.32 -8.37
C VAL A 12 -24.85 24.21 -7.63
N LEU A 13 -25.90 24.93 -8.06
CA LEU A 13 -27.23 24.84 -7.46
C LEU A 13 -27.86 23.46 -7.68
N ALA A 14 -27.70 22.88 -8.87
CA ALA A 14 -28.18 21.54 -9.19
C ALA A 14 -27.46 20.46 -8.38
N GLU A 15 -26.14 20.55 -8.20
CA GLU A 15 -25.38 19.65 -7.32
C GLU A 15 -25.88 19.73 -5.88
N ARG A 16 -26.12 20.93 -5.35
CA ARG A 16 -26.69 21.11 -4.01
C ARG A 16 -28.10 20.53 -3.89
N ALA A 17 -28.88 20.56 -4.96
CA ALA A 17 -30.19 19.95 -5.03
C ALA A 17 -30.14 18.43 -5.30
N SER A 18 -28.94 17.82 -5.38
CA SER A 18 -28.73 16.42 -5.76
C SER A 18 -29.35 16.05 -7.11
N ASP A 19 -29.33 16.99 -8.07
CA ASP A 19 -29.77 16.80 -9.46
C ASP A 19 -28.55 16.71 -10.40
N PRO A 20 -27.97 15.51 -10.58
CA PRO A 20 -26.78 15.32 -11.41
C PRO A 20 -27.04 15.55 -12.89
N ALA A 21 -28.27 15.37 -13.37
CA ALA A 21 -28.62 15.54 -14.78
C ALA A 21 -28.55 17.02 -15.16
N THR A 22 -29.17 17.88 -14.35
CA THR A 22 -29.12 19.34 -14.56
C THR A 22 -27.71 19.88 -14.34
N ALA A 23 -26.98 19.38 -13.34
CA ALA A 23 -25.59 19.76 -13.12
C ALA A 23 -24.72 19.47 -14.35
N LYS A 24 -24.81 18.24 -14.87
CA LYS A 24 -24.05 17.81 -16.07
C LYS A 24 -24.41 18.64 -17.30
N ALA A 25 -25.71 18.91 -17.54
CA ALA A 25 -26.15 19.73 -18.67
C ALA A 25 -25.63 21.17 -18.58
N ALA A 26 -25.63 21.74 -17.37
CA ALA A 26 -25.12 23.08 -17.12
C ALA A 26 -23.59 23.16 -17.31
N LEU A 27 -22.84 22.16 -16.84
CA LEU A 27 -21.39 22.06 -17.07
C LEU A 27 -21.06 21.90 -18.56
N LYS A 28 -21.78 21.05 -19.28
CA LYS A 28 -21.60 20.88 -20.73
C LYS A 28 -21.86 22.19 -21.50
N ARG A 29 -22.83 22.99 -21.06
CA ARG A 29 -23.08 24.30 -21.67
C ARG A 29 -21.89 25.26 -21.50
N ILE A 30 -21.08 25.11 -20.44
CA ILE A 30 -19.87 25.92 -20.25
C ILE A 30 -18.82 25.50 -21.29
N THR A 31 -18.57 24.21 -21.43
CA THR A 31 -17.57 23.68 -22.38
C THR A 31 -17.99 23.99 -23.82
N ASP A 32 -19.28 23.84 -24.17
CA ASP A 32 -19.79 24.18 -25.50
C ASP A 32 -19.59 25.66 -25.87
N LEU A 33 -19.55 26.56 -24.87
CA LEU A 33 -19.31 28.00 -25.06
C LEU A 33 -17.83 28.37 -25.11
N LEU A 34 -16.97 27.63 -24.40
CA LEU A 34 -15.57 28.01 -24.17
C LEU A 34 -14.58 27.20 -25.00
N ASP A 35 -14.87 25.93 -25.34
CA ASP A 35 -14.01 25.08 -26.16
C ASP A 35 -13.76 25.62 -27.58
N PRO A 36 -14.74 26.28 -28.25
CA PRO A 36 -14.50 26.88 -29.56
C PRO A 36 -13.52 28.07 -29.51
N VAL A 37 -13.22 28.62 -28.33
CA VAL A 37 -12.34 29.78 -28.18
C VAL A 37 -10.91 29.30 -27.91
N PRO A 38 -9.93 29.57 -28.79
CA PRO A 38 -8.56 29.11 -28.56
C PRO A 38 -7.98 29.69 -27.26
N ILE A 39 -7.28 28.85 -26.50
CA ILE A 39 -6.84 29.16 -25.12
C ILE A 39 -5.94 30.41 -25.07
N GLU A 40 -5.21 30.70 -26.14
CA GLU A 40 -4.33 31.86 -26.29
C GLU A 40 -5.10 33.17 -26.20
N TYR A 41 -6.34 33.22 -26.70
CA TYR A 41 -7.19 34.41 -26.65
C TYR A 41 -7.77 34.67 -25.25
N ILE A 42 -7.89 33.62 -24.43
CA ILE A 42 -8.41 33.71 -23.06
C ILE A 42 -7.32 33.57 -21.98
N ARG A 43 -6.04 33.54 -22.37
CA ARG A 43 -4.90 33.27 -21.46
C ARG A 43 -4.78 34.23 -20.27
N TYR A 44 -5.30 35.45 -20.39
CA TYR A 44 -5.35 36.46 -19.32
C TYR A 44 -6.75 36.63 -18.70
N ARG A 45 -7.72 35.82 -19.12
CA ARG A 45 -9.10 35.81 -18.60
C ARG A 45 -9.23 34.65 -17.60
N THR A 46 -8.56 34.78 -16.44
CA THR A 46 -8.46 33.71 -15.43
C THR A 46 -9.81 33.12 -15.04
N GLN A 47 -10.87 33.93 -14.96
CA GLN A 47 -12.22 33.44 -14.68
C GLN A 47 -12.74 32.48 -15.75
N LEU A 48 -12.52 32.76 -17.04
CA LEU A 48 -12.96 31.87 -18.12
C LEU A 48 -12.12 30.59 -18.16
N LEU A 49 -10.82 30.70 -17.96
CA LEU A 49 -9.93 29.54 -17.82
C LEU A 49 -10.35 28.65 -16.65
N MET A 50 -10.65 29.24 -15.50
CA MET A 50 -11.13 28.50 -14.32
C MET A 50 -12.47 27.83 -14.59
N LEU A 51 -13.44 28.55 -15.19
CA LEU A 51 -14.75 27.98 -15.50
C LEU A 51 -14.63 26.80 -16.45
N ASN A 52 -13.81 26.89 -17.51
CA ASN A 52 -13.66 25.77 -18.43
C ASN A 52 -12.92 24.59 -17.79
N GLY A 53 -11.83 24.87 -17.07
CA GLY A 53 -11.08 23.85 -16.34
C GLY A 53 -11.93 23.12 -15.29
N LEU A 54 -12.72 23.85 -14.50
CA LEU A 54 -13.66 23.28 -13.53
C LEU A 54 -14.78 22.48 -14.19
N ALA A 55 -15.30 22.96 -15.32
CA ALA A 55 -16.36 22.27 -16.05
C ALA A 55 -15.88 20.91 -16.57
N HIS A 56 -14.75 20.89 -17.30
CA HIS A 56 -14.14 19.64 -17.74
C HIS A 56 -13.78 18.71 -16.59
N TYR A 57 -13.20 19.25 -15.50
CA TYR A 57 -12.87 18.46 -14.31
C TYR A 57 -14.10 17.77 -13.73
N SER A 58 -15.20 18.51 -13.57
CA SER A 58 -16.46 18.00 -13.00
C SER A 58 -17.18 17.03 -13.95
N LEU A 59 -16.92 17.12 -15.25
CA LEU A 59 -17.38 16.17 -16.27
C LEU A 59 -16.52 14.90 -16.37
N GLY A 60 -15.40 14.83 -15.63
CA GLY A 60 -14.43 13.72 -15.71
C GLY A 60 -13.46 13.82 -16.88
N GLU A 61 -13.46 14.94 -17.61
CA GLU A 61 -12.62 15.20 -18.79
C GLU A 61 -11.25 15.77 -18.38
N MET A 62 -10.47 15.00 -17.61
CA MET A 62 -9.22 15.45 -16.98
C MET A 62 -8.19 16.01 -17.97
N GLU A 63 -8.03 15.35 -19.13
CA GLU A 63 -7.12 15.78 -20.20
C GLU A 63 -7.47 17.17 -20.75
N LYS A 64 -8.76 17.48 -20.88
CA LYS A 64 -9.23 18.79 -21.33
C LYS A 64 -9.14 19.84 -20.22
N ALA A 65 -9.37 19.45 -18.96
CA ALA A 65 -9.30 20.37 -17.82
C ALA A 65 -7.89 20.93 -17.62
N LYS A 66 -6.87 20.07 -17.77
CA LYS A 66 -5.46 20.36 -17.47
C LYS A 66 -4.92 21.66 -18.08
N PRO A 67 -4.96 21.90 -19.41
CA PRO A 67 -4.38 23.10 -20.00
C PRO A 67 -5.01 24.41 -19.47
N PHE A 68 -6.34 24.41 -19.24
CA PHE A 68 -7.03 25.59 -18.70
C PHE A 68 -6.65 25.85 -17.24
N LEU A 69 -6.58 24.79 -16.42
CA LEU A 69 -6.17 24.88 -15.01
C LEU A 69 -4.71 25.31 -14.86
N GLU A 70 -3.81 24.80 -15.72
CA GLU A 70 -2.40 25.21 -15.74
C GLU A 70 -2.26 26.70 -16.09
N MET A 71 -2.95 27.15 -17.14
CA MET A 71 -2.90 28.55 -17.57
C MET A 71 -3.44 29.46 -16.46
N ALA A 72 -4.58 29.11 -15.86
CA ALA A 72 -5.16 29.87 -14.75
C ALA A 72 -4.25 29.88 -13.51
N SER A 73 -3.60 28.75 -13.19
CA SER A 73 -2.67 28.67 -12.05
C SER A 73 -1.40 29.49 -12.25
N ARG A 74 -0.92 29.65 -13.49
CA ARG A 74 0.23 30.53 -13.80
C ARG A 74 -0.09 32.01 -13.57
N GLN A 75 -1.34 32.42 -13.78
CA GLN A 75 -1.79 33.80 -13.51
C GLN A 75 -1.99 34.06 -12.01
N GLN A 76 -2.18 33.01 -11.21
CA GLN A 76 -2.39 33.12 -9.76
C GLN A 76 -1.54 32.07 -9.01
N PRO A 77 -0.20 32.20 -9.04
CA PRO A 77 0.69 31.29 -8.33
C PRO A 77 0.45 31.43 -6.82
N GLY A 78 -0.16 30.39 -6.22
CA GLY A 78 -0.58 30.42 -4.82
C GLY A 78 -2.09 30.54 -4.62
N SER A 79 -2.93 30.62 -5.65
CA SER A 79 -4.39 30.43 -5.48
C SER A 79 -4.72 28.99 -5.04
N PRO A 80 -5.80 28.74 -4.28
CA PRO A 80 -6.30 27.37 -4.03
C PRO A 80 -6.54 26.54 -5.30
N LEU A 81 -6.59 27.17 -6.48
CA LEU A 81 -6.58 26.53 -7.79
C LEU A 81 -5.42 25.52 -7.96
N VAL A 82 -4.27 25.76 -7.32
CA VAL A 82 -3.14 24.82 -7.34
C VAL A 82 -3.54 23.45 -6.76
N LYS A 83 -4.42 23.41 -5.75
CA LYS A 83 -4.93 22.14 -5.22
C LYS A 83 -5.73 21.38 -6.26
N LEU A 84 -6.58 22.06 -7.03
CA LEU A 84 -7.36 21.43 -8.09
C LEU A 84 -6.46 20.89 -9.21
N LEU A 85 -5.48 21.68 -9.67
CA LEU A 85 -4.51 21.22 -10.65
C LEU A 85 -3.67 20.04 -10.11
N ALA A 86 -3.28 20.09 -8.84
CA ALA A 86 -2.59 18.98 -8.18
C ALA A 86 -3.48 17.74 -8.09
N GLN A 87 -4.80 17.87 -7.93
CA GLN A 87 -5.73 16.74 -7.94
C GLN A 87 -5.79 16.06 -9.31
N VAL A 88 -5.77 16.84 -10.39
CA VAL A 88 -5.63 16.32 -11.76
C VAL A 88 -4.29 15.60 -11.92
N ALA A 89 -3.18 16.23 -11.50
CA ALA A 89 -1.86 15.63 -11.58
C ALA A 89 -1.71 14.37 -10.69
N LEU A 90 -2.46 14.26 -9.59
CA LEU A 90 -2.53 13.05 -8.77
C LEU A 90 -3.24 11.91 -9.49
N ALA A 91 -4.17 12.18 -10.40
CA ALA A 91 -4.81 11.11 -11.18
C ALA A 91 -3.85 10.48 -12.20
N GLU A 92 -2.76 11.18 -12.55
CA GLU A 92 -1.76 10.69 -13.49
C GLU A 92 -0.81 9.66 -12.84
N PRO A 93 -0.21 8.75 -13.64
CA PRO A 93 0.81 7.83 -13.15
C PRO A 93 2.08 8.55 -12.64
N ASN A 94 2.43 9.70 -13.21
CA ASN A 94 3.62 10.46 -12.86
C ASN A 94 3.30 11.54 -11.81
N LEU A 95 3.65 11.25 -10.55
CA LEU A 95 3.33 12.09 -9.41
C LEU A 95 4.29 13.28 -9.21
N ASN A 96 5.36 13.39 -9.99
CA ASN A 96 6.35 14.46 -9.80
C ASN A 96 5.72 15.84 -9.96
N ARG A 97 4.83 15.99 -10.94
CA ARG A 97 4.16 17.26 -11.17
C ARG A 97 3.25 17.66 -10.01
N ALA A 98 2.51 16.72 -9.44
CA ALA A 98 1.67 16.95 -8.27
C ALA A 98 2.52 17.40 -7.06
N VAL A 99 3.66 16.73 -6.83
CA VAL A 99 4.60 17.08 -5.76
C VAL A 99 5.15 18.50 -5.94
N GLU A 100 5.64 18.86 -7.12
CA GLU A 100 6.18 20.21 -7.39
C GLU A 100 5.15 21.32 -7.12
N LEU A 101 3.92 21.13 -7.61
CA LEU A 101 2.81 22.07 -7.43
C LEU A 101 2.48 22.26 -5.95
N LEU A 102 2.36 21.15 -5.21
CA LEU A 102 1.98 21.16 -3.81
C LEU A 102 3.10 21.63 -2.89
N ASP A 103 4.37 21.29 -3.16
CA ASP A 103 5.52 21.76 -2.39
C ASP A 103 5.62 23.29 -2.44
N GLY A 104 5.49 23.89 -3.63
CA GLY A 104 5.48 25.35 -3.79
C GLY A 104 4.32 25.99 -3.03
N TYR A 105 3.13 25.39 -3.10
CA TYR A 105 1.92 25.88 -2.44
C TYR A 105 2.00 25.79 -0.90
N VAL A 106 2.44 24.65 -0.38
CA VAL A 106 2.56 24.40 1.07
C VAL A 106 3.65 25.27 1.69
N LYS A 107 4.76 25.55 0.99
CA LYS A 107 5.78 26.50 1.47
C LYS A 107 5.20 27.89 1.74
N ALA A 108 4.29 28.36 0.89
CA ALA A 108 3.61 29.64 1.08
C ALA A 108 2.47 29.56 2.11
N ARG A 109 1.95 28.35 2.39
CA ARG A 109 0.80 28.10 3.29
C ARG A 109 1.00 26.83 4.11
N PRO A 110 1.90 26.83 5.11
CA PRO A 110 2.25 25.64 5.86
C PRO A 110 1.09 25.07 6.70
N GLY A 111 0.00 25.82 6.91
CA GLY A 111 -1.19 25.37 7.65
C GLY A 111 -2.33 24.82 6.79
N ASP A 112 -2.23 24.78 5.46
CA ASP A 112 -3.29 24.21 4.60
C ASP A 112 -3.24 22.67 4.67
N GLY A 113 -3.91 22.11 5.67
CA GLY A 113 -3.93 20.67 5.94
C GLY A 113 -4.43 19.82 4.77
N GLN A 114 -5.32 20.35 3.93
CA GLN A 114 -5.76 19.65 2.72
C GLN A 114 -4.62 19.56 1.69
N ALA A 115 -3.85 20.64 1.48
CA ALA A 115 -2.68 20.60 0.61
C ALA A 115 -1.60 19.65 1.15
N LEU A 116 -1.37 19.66 2.47
CA LEU A 116 -0.47 18.72 3.13
C LEU A 116 -0.94 17.27 2.91
N LEU A 117 -2.24 16.99 3.04
CA LEU A 117 -2.83 15.66 2.81
C LEU A 117 -2.61 15.18 1.39
N MET A 118 -2.84 16.05 0.40
CA MET A 118 -2.60 15.75 -1.00
C MET A 118 -1.12 15.46 -1.28
N LEU A 119 -0.22 16.24 -0.68
CA LEU A 119 1.23 16.08 -0.85
C LEU A 119 1.72 14.79 -0.17
N ALA A 120 1.21 14.47 1.01
CA ALA A 120 1.48 13.21 1.69
C ALA A 120 0.99 12.01 0.87
N SER A 121 -0.22 12.10 0.29
CA SER A 121 -0.75 11.07 -0.61
C SER A 121 0.13 10.87 -1.86
N ALA A 122 0.63 11.96 -2.45
CA ALA A 122 1.58 11.90 -3.56
C ALA A 122 2.86 11.15 -3.15
N HIS A 123 3.44 11.50 -2.00
CA HIS A 123 4.65 10.84 -1.49
C HIS A 123 4.41 9.38 -1.10
N MET A 124 3.25 9.04 -0.54
CA MET A 124 2.86 7.66 -0.25
C MET A 124 2.89 6.80 -1.50
N ARG A 125 2.29 7.27 -2.58
CA ARG A 125 2.28 6.55 -3.87
C ARG A 125 3.64 6.54 -4.56
N GLN A 126 4.53 7.50 -4.25
CA GLN A 126 5.94 7.46 -4.67
C GLN A 126 6.82 6.53 -3.81
N GLY A 127 6.27 5.88 -2.78
CA GLY A 127 7.06 5.06 -1.84
C GLY A 127 7.86 5.88 -0.81
N LYS A 128 7.68 7.20 -0.77
CA LYS A 128 8.38 8.13 0.14
C LYS A 128 7.61 8.26 1.46
N HIS A 129 7.42 7.14 2.17
CA HIS A 129 6.56 7.04 3.35
C HIS A 129 7.00 7.97 4.49
N SER A 130 8.30 8.08 4.77
CA SER A 130 8.83 8.98 5.82
C SER A 130 8.48 10.45 5.58
N ARG A 131 8.43 10.88 4.31
CA ARG A 131 8.04 12.25 3.97
C ARG A 131 6.55 12.48 4.20
N ALA A 132 5.72 11.49 3.86
CA ALA A 132 4.28 11.54 4.14
C ALA A 132 3.97 11.60 5.63
N VAL A 133 4.72 10.85 6.46
CA VAL A 133 4.63 10.93 7.94
C VAL A 133 4.88 12.36 8.43
N GLN A 134 5.97 13.00 8.01
CA GLN A 134 6.30 14.37 8.41
C GLN A 134 5.20 15.37 8.03
N LEU A 135 4.70 15.30 6.79
CA LEU A 135 3.66 16.20 6.30
C LEU A 135 2.36 16.05 7.09
N MET A 136 2.00 14.82 7.47
CA MET A 136 0.79 14.57 8.27
C MET A 136 0.95 14.96 9.73
N GLN A 137 2.16 14.85 10.29
CA GLN A 137 2.46 15.44 11.59
C GLN A 137 2.31 16.97 11.56
N ASP A 138 2.78 17.63 10.50
CA ASP A 138 2.61 19.08 10.33
C ASP A 138 1.13 19.47 10.15
N ALA A 139 0.36 18.68 9.39
CA ALA A 139 -1.07 18.90 9.23
C ALA A 139 -1.82 18.82 10.57
N LEU A 140 -1.45 17.88 11.43
CA LEU A 140 -2.03 17.72 12.77
C LEU A 140 -1.68 18.86 13.73
N LYS A 141 -0.50 19.48 13.59
CA LYS A 141 -0.16 20.70 14.36
C LYS A 141 -1.09 21.86 14.01
N ALA A 142 -1.46 21.98 12.73
CA ALA A 142 -2.36 23.04 12.26
C ALA A 142 -3.81 22.77 12.66
N LYS A 143 -4.27 21.52 12.53
CA LYS A 143 -5.62 21.10 12.93
C LYS A 143 -5.65 19.62 13.25
N ASP A 144 -6.06 19.28 14.46
CA ASP A 144 -6.37 17.90 14.79
C ASP A 144 -7.67 17.46 14.09
N SER A 145 -7.62 16.37 13.32
CA SER A 145 -8.80 15.80 12.68
C SER A 145 -8.65 14.29 12.48
N PRO A 146 -9.76 13.52 12.53
CA PRO A 146 -9.74 12.08 12.27
C PRO A 146 -9.17 11.73 10.90
N GLU A 147 -9.43 12.55 9.88
CA GLU A 147 -8.89 12.40 8.53
C GLU A 147 -7.36 12.46 8.50
N TYR A 148 -6.75 13.46 9.13
CA TYR A 148 -5.29 13.60 9.14
C TYR A 148 -4.62 12.53 10.01
N ARG A 149 -5.26 12.13 11.11
CA ARG A 149 -4.78 11.00 11.93
C ARG A 149 -4.81 9.69 11.16
N THR A 150 -5.84 9.46 10.36
CA THR A 150 -5.92 8.28 9.49
C THR A 150 -4.83 8.30 8.43
N ALA A 151 -4.63 9.43 7.76
CA ALA A 151 -3.55 9.58 6.79
C ALA A 151 -2.18 9.37 7.42
N LEU A 152 -1.92 9.93 8.61
CA LEU A 152 -0.70 9.70 9.39
C LEU A 152 -0.53 8.21 9.73
N GLY A 153 -1.58 7.56 10.25
CA GLY A 153 -1.57 6.15 10.59
C GLY A 153 -1.25 5.25 9.39
N LEU A 154 -1.88 5.51 8.25
CA LEU A 154 -1.56 4.80 7.00
C LEU A 154 -0.12 5.03 6.55
N SER A 155 0.39 6.26 6.66
CA SER A 155 1.79 6.57 6.35
C SER A 155 2.76 5.85 7.27
N LEU A 156 2.45 5.77 8.57
CA LEU A 156 3.24 5.05 9.57
C LEU A 156 3.26 3.54 9.29
N LEU A 157 2.14 2.94 8.86
CA LEU A 157 2.11 1.52 8.46
C LEU A 157 3.05 1.24 7.30
N GLN A 158 3.02 2.07 6.26
CA GLN A 158 3.86 1.89 5.09
C GLN A 158 5.34 2.20 5.39
N SER A 159 5.63 3.05 6.39
CA SER A 159 7.00 3.27 6.87
C SER A 159 7.49 2.24 7.89
N GLY A 160 6.74 1.16 8.14
CA GLY A 160 7.11 0.10 9.09
C GLY A 160 6.93 0.47 10.57
N GLN A 161 6.36 1.63 10.89
CA GLN A 161 6.12 2.13 12.25
C GLN A 161 4.76 1.66 12.77
N ALA A 162 4.59 0.34 12.77
CA ALA A 162 3.39 -0.41 13.14
C ALA A 162 2.71 0.06 14.44
N SER A 163 3.48 0.18 15.53
CA SER A 163 2.95 0.55 16.85
C SER A 163 2.40 1.98 16.87
N MET A 164 3.16 2.94 16.30
CA MET A 164 2.70 4.33 16.21
C MET A 164 1.47 4.48 15.32
N ALA A 165 1.37 3.65 14.28
CA ALA A 165 0.20 3.63 13.42
C ALA A 165 -1.07 3.17 14.16
N GLU A 166 -0.97 2.16 15.04
CA GLU A 166 -2.09 1.70 15.86
C GLU A 166 -2.70 2.86 16.64
N ASP A 167 -1.87 3.64 17.35
CA ASP A 167 -2.33 4.74 18.18
C ASP A 167 -3.08 5.82 17.37
N GLN A 168 -2.53 6.18 16.20
CA GLN A 168 -3.16 7.20 15.34
C GLN A 168 -4.47 6.70 14.73
N LEU A 169 -4.50 5.46 14.24
CA LEU A 169 -5.70 4.86 13.64
C LEU A 169 -6.79 4.62 14.68
N ALA A 170 -6.44 4.15 15.88
CA ALA A 170 -7.38 3.95 16.98
C ALA A 170 -7.99 5.28 17.44
N THR A 171 -7.16 6.32 17.56
CA THR A 171 -7.63 7.67 17.93
C THR A 171 -8.56 8.25 16.86
N ALA A 172 -8.19 8.11 15.57
CA ALA A 172 -9.03 8.54 14.45
C ALA A 172 -10.38 7.82 14.45
N TYR A 173 -10.36 6.48 14.54
CA TYR A 173 -11.56 5.66 14.50
C TYR A 173 -12.47 5.87 15.71
N LYS A 174 -11.90 6.15 16.89
CA LYS A 174 -12.70 6.51 18.08
C LYS A 174 -13.42 7.84 17.89
N ALA A 175 -12.78 8.82 17.25
CA ALA A 175 -13.35 10.13 16.99
C ALA A 175 -14.40 10.11 15.86
N ASP A 176 -14.21 9.27 14.84
CA ASP A 176 -15.20 9.02 13.79
C ASP A 176 -15.28 7.52 13.44
N PRO A 177 -16.18 6.76 14.12
CA PRO A 177 -16.36 5.33 13.85
C PRO A 177 -16.93 5.01 12.46
N LYS A 178 -17.39 6.01 11.70
CA LYS A 178 -17.88 5.82 10.32
C LYS A 178 -16.74 5.87 9.30
N GLN A 179 -15.53 6.22 9.71
CA GLN A 179 -14.38 6.29 8.81
C GLN A 179 -13.89 4.89 8.44
N THR A 180 -14.49 4.32 7.39
CA THR A 180 -14.24 2.94 6.93
C THR A 180 -12.75 2.66 6.70
N TYR A 181 -12.00 3.58 6.08
CA TYR A 181 -10.56 3.39 5.83
C TYR A 181 -9.74 3.25 7.12
N ALA A 182 -10.02 4.07 8.14
CA ALA A 182 -9.33 4.00 9.43
C ALA A 182 -9.60 2.65 10.10
N GLY A 183 -10.87 2.22 10.13
CA GLY A 183 -11.26 0.95 10.70
C GLY A 183 -10.65 -0.25 9.96
N LEU A 184 -10.64 -0.26 8.63
CA LEU A 184 -10.05 -1.36 7.84
C LEU A 184 -8.53 -1.49 8.10
N ALA A 185 -7.82 -0.35 8.17
CA ALA A 185 -6.41 -0.34 8.53
C ALA A 185 -6.19 -0.85 9.96
N LEU A 186 -7.04 -0.43 10.90
CA LEU A 186 -6.96 -0.85 12.29
C LEU A 186 -7.22 -2.35 12.48
N VAL A 187 -8.18 -2.93 11.75
CA VAL A 187 -8.37 -4.40 11.71
C VAL A 187 -7.10 -5.09 11.23
N THR A 188 -6.47 -4.58 10.18
CA THR A 188 -5.23 -5.17 9.63
C THR A 188 -4.10 -5.13 10.66
N VAL A 189 -3.94 -4.03 11.39
CA VAL A 189 -2.98 -3.88 12.48
C VAL A 189 -3.26 -4.89 13.60
N TYR A 190 -4.49 -4.95 14.08
CA TYR A 190 -4.88 -5.87 15.15
C TYR A 190 -4.70 -7.34 14.75
N LEU A 191 -4.97 -7.71 13.50
CA LEU A 191 -4.76 -9.08 13.04
C LEU A 191 -3.27 -9.44 12.97
N ARG A 192 -2.42 -8.53 12.47
CA ARG A 192 -0.96 -8.72 12.43
C ARG A 192 -0.40 -8.90 13.84
N ASP A 193 -0.89 -8.10 14.78
CA ASP A 193 -0.39 -8.08 16.16
C ASP A 193 -1.12 -9.10 17.06
N GLN A 194 -1.87 -10.04 16.45
CA GLN A 194 -2.63 -11.12 17.09
C GLN A 194 -3.67 -10.66 18.12
N GLN A 195 -4.10 -9.40 18.06
CA GLN A 195 -5.15 -8.81 18.88
C GLN A 195 -6.54 -9.17 18.33
N LEU A 196 -6.82 -10.48 18.17
CA LEU A 196 -8.03 -11.00 17.52
C LEU A 196 -9.35 -10.43 18.08
N PRO A 197 -9.55 -10.28 19.40
CA PRO A 197 -10.79 -9.71 19.93
C PRO A 197 -11.04 -8.26 19.46
N LYS A 198 -9.98 -7.44 19.42
CA LYS A 198 -10.08 -6.06 18.93
C LYS A 198 -10.35 -6.02 17.43
N ALA A 199 -9.67 -6.87 16.65
CA ALA A 199 -9.88 -6.98 15.21
C ALA A 199 -11.34 -7.33 14.87
N LEU A 200 -11.92 -8.32 15.55
CA LEU A 200 -13.32 -8.72 15.37
C LEU A 200 -14.29 -7.58 15.73
N ALA A 201 -14.08 -6.92 16.87
CA ALA A 201 -14.97 -5.85 17.32
C ALA A 201 -15.06 -4.69 16.30
N VAL A 202 -13.90 -4.26 15.75
CA VAL A 202 -13.86 -3.22 14.71
C VAL A 202 -14.47 -3.74 13.41
N ALA A 203 -14.11 -4.95 12.96
CA ALA A 203 -14.60 -5.51 11.71
C ALA A 203 -16.13 -5.71 11.70
N ASP A 204 -16.71 -6.18 12.81
CA ASP A 204 -18.15 -6.33 12.98
C ASP A 204 -18.87 -4.98 12.96
N THR A 205 -18.28 -3.96 13.57
CA THR A 205 -18.84 -2.60 13.58
C THR A 205 -18.83 -2.00 12.17
N LEU A 206 -17.74 -2.16 11.43
CA LEU A 206 -17.65 -1.75 10.03
C LEU A 206 -18.68 -2.47 9.15
N ALA A 207 -18.82 -3.79 9.31
CA ALA A 207 -19.77 -4.59 8.53
C ALA A 207 -21.23 -4.22 8.80
N ARG A 208 -21.57 -3.87 10.05
CA ARG A 208 -22.89 -3.33 10.38
C ARG A 208 -23.14 -1.96 9.75
N ALA A 209 -22.13 -1.09 9.73
CA ALA A 209 -22.24 0.24 9.12
C ALA A 209 -22.24 0.20 7.58
N ASN A 210 -21.58 -0.80 6.97
CA ASN A 210 -21.41 -0.93 5.53
C ASN A 210 -21.85 -2.32 5.02
N PRO A 211 -23.13 -2.71 5.17
CA PRO A 211 -23.60 -4.07 4.89
C PRO A 211 -23.52 -4.47 3.42
N ASN A 212 -23.36 -3.49 2.52
CA ASN A 212 -23.26 -3.65 1.06
C ASN A 212 -21.85 -3.38 0.52
N SER A 213 -20.83 -3.30 1.38
CA SER A 213 -19.43 -3.19 0.95
C SER A 213 -18.79 -4.58 0.91
N ALA A 214 -18.47 -5.07 -0.30
CA ALA A 214 -17.78 -6.34 -0.49
C ALA A 214 -16.43 -6.38 0.25
N THR A 215 -15.67 -5.29 0.20
CA THR A 215 -14.39 -5.14 0.90
C THR A 215 -14.53 -5.27 2.41
N VAL A 216 -15.53 -4.61 3.01
CA VAL A 216 -15.75 -4.66 4.47
C VAL A 216 -16.17 -6.06 4.92
N LEU A 217 -17.10 -6.69 4.19
CA LEU A 217 -17.52 -8.06 4.50
C LEU A 217 -16.38 -9.07 4.37
N MET A 218 -15.51 -8.89 3.37
CA MET A 218 -14.31 -9.70 3.18
C MET A 218 -13.31 -9.54 4.34
N VAL A 219 -13.10 -8.32 4.83
CA VAL A 219 -12.21 -8.08 5.99
C VAL A 219 -12.79 -8.66 7.28
N GLN A 220 -14.11 -8.57 7.49
CA GLN A 220 -14.80 -9.24 8.59
C GLN A 220 -14.67 -10.76 8.49
N ALA A 221 -14.88 -11.33 7.30
CA ALA A 221 -14.71 -12.75 7.04
C ALA A 221 -13.28 -13.23 7.33
N TYR A 222 -12.29 -12.43 6.96
CA TYR A 222 -10.89 -12.70 7.26
C TYR A 222 -10.62 -12.68 8.77
N ALA A 223 -11.11 -11.67 9.49
CA ALA A 223 -10.98 -11.60 10.95
C ALA A 223 -11.62 -12.81 11.66
N LYS A 224 -12.82 -13.23 11.22
CA LYS A 224 -13.50 -14.44 11.73
C LYS A 224 -12.72 -15.72 11.45
N THR A 225 -12.15 -15.82 10.25
CA THR A 225 -11.29 -16.96 9.86
C THR A 225 -10.06 -17.05 10.76
N GLN A 226 -9.40 -15.93 11.06
CA GLN A 226 -8.26 -15.89 11.99
C GLN A 226 -8.66 -16.26 13.42
N ALA A 227 -9.90 -15.90 13.83
CA ALA A 227 -10.49 -16.32 15.09
C ALA A 227 -11.02 -17.78 15.08
N ARG A 228 -10.74 -18.55 14.01
CA ARG A 228 -11.21 -19.94 13.79
C ARG A 228 -12.73 -20.10 13.69
N ASP A 229 -13.48 -19.01 13.54
CA ASP A 229 -14.88 -19.04 13.11
C ASP A 229 -14.94 -19.25 11.60
N TYR A 230 -14.67 -20.48 11.16
CA TYR A 230 -14.65 -20.85 9.74
C TYR A 230 -16.03 -20.79 9.10
N ALA A 231 -17.09 -21.06 9.86
CA ALA A 231 -18.47 -20.97 9.37
C ALA A 231 -18.86 -19.51 9.09
N GLY A 232 -18.61 -18.61 10.04
CA GLY A 232 -18.85 -17.17 9.87
C GLY A 232 -17.92 -16.54 8.83
N GLY A 233 -16.66 -16.97 8.77
CA GLY A 233 -15.71 -16.58 7.72
C GLY A 233 -16.23 -16.95 6.33
N ARG A 234 -16.65 -18.21 6.12
CA ARG A 234 -17.22 -18.66 4.84
C ARG A 234 -18.45 -17.84 4.44
N ALA A 235 -19.41 -17.68 5.35
CA ALA A 235 -20.61 -16.90 5.08
C ALA A 235 -20.29 -15.45 4.67
N GLY A 236 -19.31 -14.83 5.33
CA GLY A 236 -18.85 -13.48 5.01
C GLY A 236 -18.20 -13.39 3.62
N TYR A 237 -17.31 -14.31 3.27
CA TYR A 237 -16.69 -14.35 1.95
C TYR A 237 -17.69 -14.62 0.82
N GLU A 238 -18.62 -15.54 1.02
CA GLU A 238 -19.69 -15.82 0.05
C GLU A 238 -20.59 -14.60 -0.16
N LYS A 239 -20.93 -13.88 0.91
CA LYS A 239 -21.69 -12.62 0.80
C LYS A 239 -20.89 -11.55 0.06
N ALA A 240 -19.58 -11.42 0.33
CA ALA A 240 -18.72 -10.49 -0.40
C ALA A 240 -18.68 -10.81 -1.90
N LEU A 241 -18.55 -12.09 -2.28
CA LEU A 241 -18.54 -12.53 -3.67
C LEU A 241 -19.88 -12.38 -4.39
N LYS A 242 -21.01 -12.39 -3.66
CA LYS A 242 -22.33 -12.05 -4.23
C LYS A 242 -22.43 -10.58 -4.61
N LEU A 243 -21.78 -9.70 -3.86
CA LEU A 243 -21.75 -8.25 -4.14
C LEU A 243 -20.73 -7.91 -5.24
N ASP A 244 -19.57 -8.56 -5.20
CA ASP A 244 -18.51 -8.39 -6.18
C ASP A 244 -17.80 -9.73 -6.46
N PRO A 245 -18.17 -10.41 -7.57
CA PRO A 245 -17.56 -11.67 -7.98
C PRO A 245 -16.08 -11.58 -8.35
N SER A 246 -15.54 -10.37 -8.57
CA SER A 246 -14.15 -10.16 -8.96
C SER A 246 -13.18 -10.15 -7.77
N GLN A 247 -13.69 -10.15 -6.53
CA GLN A 247 -12.88 -10.08 -5.30
C GLN A 247 -12.00 -11.32 -5.10
N LEU A 248 -10.78 -11.28 -5.65
CA LEU A 248 -9.82 -12.37 -5.57
C LEU A 248 -9.54 -12.79 -4.12
N GLU A 249 -9.30 -11.85 -3.22
CA GLU A 249 -9.02 -12.14 -1.80
C GLU A 249 -10.17 -12.89 -1.10
N ALA A 250 -11.42 -12.69 -1.51
CA ALA A 250 -12.54 -13.47 -1.00
C ALA A 250 -12.54 -14.90 -1.56
N LYS A 251 -12.19 -15.09 -2.85
CA LYS A 251 -11.96 -16.42 -3.44
C LYS A 251 -10.83 -17.16 -2.71
N LEU A 252 -9.71 -16.48 -2.45
CA LEU A 252 -8.58 -17.04 -1.70
C LEU A 252 -8.96 -17.38 -0.26
N GLY A 253 -9.71 -16.50 0.42
CA GLY A 253 -10.23 -16.75 1.76
C GLY A 253 -11.05 -18.04 1.88
N LEU A 254 -11.95 -18.30 0.93
CA LEU A 254 -12.69 -19.56 0.88
C LEU A 254 -11.80 -20.78 0.61
N ALA A 255 -10.78 -20.63 -0.25
CA ALA A 255 -9.82 -21.70 -0.49
C ALA A 255 -8.98 -22.02 0.75
N ARG A 256 -8.55 -21.00 1.50
CA ARG A 256 -7.85 -21.16 2.80
C ARG A 256 -8.74 -21.87 3.81
N ILE A 257 -10.01 -21.48 3.94
CA ILE A 257 -10.98 -22.19 4.81
C ILE A 257 -11.10 -23.65 4.38
N ASP A 258 -11.33 -23.92 3.10
CA ASP A 258 -11.43 -25.30 2.60
C ASP A 258 -10.16 -26.11 2.89
N ALA A 259 -8.98 -25.53 2.74
CA ALA A 259 -7.71 -26.18 3.02
C ALA A 259 -7.57 -26.57 4.51
N VAL A 260 -7.85 -25.62 5.42
CA VAL A 260 -7.70 -25.88 6.88
C VAL A 260 -8.79 -26.78 7.44
N THR A 261 -9.96 -26.86 6.80
CA THR A 261 -11.02 -27.80 7.18
C THR A 261 -10.92 -29.15 6.46
N GLY A 262 -9.84 -29.42 5.74
CA GLY A 262 -9.59 -30.70 5.05
C GLY A 262 -10.33 -30.89 3.73
N ASN A 263 -11.08 -29.89 3.25
CA ASN A 263 -11.79 -29.89 1.96
C ASN A 263 -10.83 -29.56 0.80
N PHE A 264 -9.75 -30.31 0.72
CA PHE A 264 -8.64 -30.09 -0.19
C PHE A 264 -9.08 -29.92 -1.64
N ASP A 265 -9.92 -30.83 -2.16
CA ASP A 265 -10.36 -30.79 -3.57
C ASP A 265 -11.20 -29.55 -3.89
N ALA A 266 -11.95 -29.03 -2.92
CA ALA A 266 -12.69 -27.78 -3.08
C ALA A 266 -11.74 -26.58 -3.12
N ALA A 267 -10.73 -26.55 -2.25
CA ALA A 267 -9.69 -25.52 -2.25
C ALA A 267 -8.96 -25.46 -3.60
N GLU A 268 -8.51 -26.62 -4.10
CA GLU A 268 -7.77 -26.69 -5.37
C GLU A 268 -8.62 -26.29 -6.57
N ARG A 269 -9.88 -26.74 -6.65
CA ARG A 269 -10.79 -26.29 -7.71
C ARG A 269 -10.97 -24.78 -7.71
N ARG A 270 -11.12 -24.16 -6.53
CA ARG A 270 -11.29 -22.71 -6.42
C ARG A 270 -10.02 -21.96 -6.82
N LEU A 271 -8.86 -22.41 -6.36
CA LEU A 271 -7.57 -21.78 -6.70
C LEU A 271 -7.26 -21.92 -8.20
N LYS A 272 -7.46 -23.11 -8.79
CA LYS A 272 -7.31 -23.31 -10.25
C LYS A 272 -8.32 -22.48 -11.04
N GLY A 273 -9.53 -22.27 -10.53
CA GLY A 273 -10.50 -21.34 -11.10
C GLY A 273 -9.99 -19.89 -11.10
N ALA A 274 -9.52 -19.41 -9.95
CA ALA A 274 -8.93 -18.08 -9.83
C ALA A 274 -7.67 -17.89 -10.70
N LEU A 275 -6.87 -18.95 -10.88
CA LEU A 275 -5.70 -18.92 -11.74
C LEU A 275 -6.06 -18.82 -13.23
N LYS A 276 -7.21 -19.38 -13.66
CA LYS A 276 -7.67 -19.20 -15.05
C LYS A 276 -8.05 -17.76 -15.36
N ASP A 277 -8.57 -17.03 -14.37
CA ASP A 277 -8.90 -15.61 -14.52
C ASP A 277 -7.61 -14.77 -14.67
N GLU A 278 -6.54 -15.13 -13.96
CA GLU A 278 -5.25 -14.44 -13.98
C GLU A 278 -4.06 -15.43 -13.91
N GLU A 279 -3.64 -15.96 -15.06
CA GLU A 279 -2.67 -17.08 -15.16
C GLU A 279 -1.30 -16.82 -14.52
N ARG A 280 -0.92 -15.55 -14.36
CA ARG A 280 0.37 -15.13 -13.78
C ARG A 280 0.24 -14.54 -12.38
N ASN A 281 -0.91 -14.69 -11.71
CA ASN A 281 -1.11 -14.12 -10.39
C ASN A 281 -0.28 -14.87 -9.32
N THR A 282 0.76 -14.20 -8.81
CA THR A 282 1.70 -14.78 -7.84
C THR A 282 1.06 -15.11 -6.49
N ASN A 283 -0.03 -14.44 -6.10
CA ASN A 283 -0.78 -14.80 -4.88
C ASN A 283 -1.51 -16.13 -5.04
N VAL A 284 -2.17 -16.36 -6.19
CA VAL A 284 -2.88 -17.64 -6.45
C VAL A 284 -1.90 -18.80 -6.54
N LEU A 285 -0.76 -18.61 -7.23
CA LEU A 285 0.30 -19.62 -7.32
C LEU A 285 0.87 -19.96 -5.94
N PHE A 286 1.05 -18.95 -5.07
CA PHE A 286 1.49 -19.16 -3.70
C PHE A 286 0.49 -19.98 -2.87
N GLU A 287 -0.82 -19.69 -2.97
CA GLU A 287 -1.85 -20.46 -2.27
C GLU A 287 -1.92 -21.92 -2.77
N LEU A 288 -1.68 -22.16 -4.06
CA LEU A 288 -1.56 -23.52 -4.60
C LEU A 288 -0.33 -24.26 -4.04
N ALA A 289 0.80 -23.57 -3.89
CA ALA A 289 1.98 -24.13 -3.24
C ALA A 289 1.69 -24.51 -1.79
N LEU A 290 1.10 -23.59 -1.00
CA LEU A 290 0.74 -23.82 0.40
C LEU A 290 -0.27 -24.97 0.56
N LEU A 291 -1.27 -25.05 -0.33
CA LEU A 291 -2.25 -26.13 -0.33
C LEU A 291 -1.59 -27.50 -0.56
N ASN A 292 -0.63 -27.59 -1.50
CA ASN A 292 0.07 -28.85 -1.77
C ASN A 292 1.06 -29.20 -0.64
N GLU A 293 1.72 -28.20 -0.04
CA GLU A 293 2.56 -28.40 1.16
C GLU A 293 1.71 -28.95 2.32
N LEU A 294 0.51 -28.42 2.55
CA LEU A 294 -0.42 -28.91 3.58
C LEU A 294 -0.91 -30.35 3.32
N ARG A 295 -0.97 -30.77 2.06
CA ARG A 295 -1.30 -32.16 1.65
C ARG A 295 -0.09 -33.11 1.72
N GLY A 296 1.10 -32.63 2.04
CA GLY A 296 2.34 -33.41 1.95
C GLY A 296 2.82 -33.68 0.51
N LYS A 297 2.30 -32.94 -0.47
CA LYS A 297 2.64 -33.03 -1.89
C LYS A 297 3.75 -32.05 -2.23
N ASP A 298 4.95 -32.34 -1.73
CA ASP A 298 6.08 -31.42 -1.79
C ASP A 298 6.58 -31.14 -3.21
N GLU A 299 6.52 -32.12 -4.11
CA GLU A 299 6.92 -31.94 -5.50
C GLU A 299 5.98 -30.98 -6.25
N GLU A 300 4.66 -31.11 -6.04
CA GLU A 300 3.67 -30.20 -6.58
C GLU A 300 3.79 -28.81 -5.96
N ALA A 301 4.04 -28.72 -4.65
CA ALA A 301 4.27 -27.44 -3.98
C ALA A 301 5.45 -26.69 -4.61
N LEU A 302 6.56 -27.39 -4.86
CA LEU A 302 7.74 -26.82 -5.52
C LEU A 302 7.42 -26.34 -6.95
N LYS A 303 6.68 -27.12 -7.75
CA LYS A 303 6.27 -26.70 -9.11
C LYS A 303 5.48 -25.39 -9.10
N TRP A 304 4.59 -25.20 -8.10
CA TRP A 304 3.84 -23.96 -7.96
C TRP A 304 4.72 -22.78 -7.50
N LEU A 305 5.69 -23.01 -6.61
CA LEU A 305 6.67 -21.98 -6.22
C LEU A 305 7.57 -21.57 -7.39
N ASP A 306 8.04 -22.53 -8.20
CA ASP A 306 8.83 -22.24 -9.39
C ASP A 306 8.01 -21.44 -10.42
N SER A 307 6.74 -21.79 -10.60
CA SER A 307 5.81 -21.04 -11.44
C SER A 307 5.58 -19.62 -10.90
N MET A 308 5.49 -19.46 -9.58
CA MET A 308 5.37 -18.15 -8.93
C MET A 308 6.61 -17.27 -9.20
N VAL A 309 7.81 -17.84 -9.13
CA VAL A 309 9.06 -17.13 -9.46
C VAL A 309 9.11 -16.79 -10.94
N ALA A 310 8.73 -17.70 -11.85
CA ALA A 310 8.69 -17.45 -13.28
C ALA A 310 7.64 -16.40 -13.69
N ALA A 311 6.52 -16.33 -12.98
CA ALA A 311 5.47 -15.36 -13.21
C ALA A 311 5.84 -13.94 -12.73
N SER A 312 6.75 -13.85 -11.75
CA SER A 312 7.08 -12.62 -11.02
C SER A 312 7.74 -11.51 -11.85
N GLY A 313 7.46 -10.26 -11.49
CA GLY A 313 8.06 -9.09 -12.13
C GLY A 313 9.56 -8.89 -11.80
N PRO A 314 10.29 -8.03 -12.55
CA PRO A 314 11.72 -7.80 -12.36
C PRO A 314 12.12 -7.28 -10.97
N ARG A 315 11.21 -6.57 -10.30
CA ARG A 315 11.41 -6.02 -8.95
C ARG A 315 10.58 -6.74 -7.87
N GLU A 316 9.83 -7.77 -8.26
CA GLU A 316 9.05 -8.56 -7.32
C GLU A 316 9.94 -9.64 -6.70
N THR A 317 10.19 -9.52 -5.40
CA THR A 317 11.13 -10.37 -4.65
C THR A 317 10.43 -11.40 -3.76
N ARG A 318 9.16 -11.18 -3.39
CA ARG A 318 8.38 -12.07 -2.53
C ARG A 318 8.37 -13.54 -3.01
N PRO A 319 8.15 -13.83 -4.31
CA PRO A 319 8.24 -15.21 -4.84
C PRO A 319 9.59 -15.86 -4.58
N ASN A 320 10.68 -15.13 -4.81
CA ASN A 320 12.04 -15.63 -4.60
C ASN A 320 12.32 -15.89 -3.11
N PHE A 321 11.91 -14.98 -2.21
CA PHE A 321 12.01 -15.21 -0.77
C PHE A 321 11.21 -16.44 -0.32
N ALA A 322 10.01 -16.64 -0.85
CA ALA A 322 9.19 -17.81 -0.54
C ALA A 322 9.89 -19.13 -0.93
N LEU A 323 10.51 -19.18 -2.12
CA LEU A 323 11.26 -20.34 -2.60
C LEU A 323 12.50 -20.62 -1.74
N VAL A 324 13.28 -19.59 -1.39
CA VAL A 324 14.43 -19.74 -0.47
C VAL A 324 13.99 -20.29 0.88
N ALA A 325 12.96 -19.68 1.48
CA ALA A 325 12.42 -20.11 2.76
C ALA A 325 11.88 -21.55 2.70
N TRP A 326 11.26 -21.95 1.60
CA TRP A 326 10.78 -23.32 1.40
C TRP A 326 11.93 -24.32 1.37
N HIS A 327 12.97 -24.09 0.57
CA HIS A 327 14.14 -24.98 0.51
C HIS A 327 14.86 -25.10 1.86
N LEU A 328 14.99 -23.99 2.60
CA LEU A 328 15.53 -24.00 3.96
C LEU A 328 14.71 -24.88 4.91
N ARG A 329 13.38 -24.72 4.93
CA ARG A 329 12.49 -25.55 5.77
C ARG A 329 12.54 -27.03 5.40
N LYS A 330 12.71 -27.35 4.12
CA LYS A 330 12.82 -28.73 3.62
C LYS A 330 14.22 -29.33 3.75
N GLY A 331 15.17 -28.62 4.36
CA GLY A 331 16.53 -29.12 4.55
C GLY A 331 17.29 -29.28 3.23
N GLN A 332 17.01 -28.43 2.24
CA GLN A 332 17.64 -28.44 0.92
C GLN A 332 18.56 -27.21 0.75
N PRO A 333 19.63 -27.06 1.55
CA PRO A 333 20.41 -25.83 1.62
C PRO A 333 21.11 -25.48 0.29
N ALA A 334 21.60 -26.47 -0.46
CA ALA A 334 22.20 -26.21 -1.78
C ALA A 334 21.19 -25.57 -2.77
N ARG A 335 19.93 -26.02 -2.76
CA ARG A 335 18.87 -25.42 -3.57
C ARG A 335 18.46 -24.04 -3.05
N ALA A 336 18.45 -23.86 -1.72
CA ALA A 336 18.22 -22.55 -1.12
C ALA A 336 19.27 -21.52 -1.56
N VAL A 337 20.55 -21.93 -1.66
CA VAL A 337 21.65 -21.09 -2.15
C VAL A 337 21.40 -20.67 -3.60
N GLU A 338 21.02 -21.60 -4.49
CA GLU A 338 20.71 -21.26 -5.89
C GLU A 338 19.48 -20.35 -6.02
N ALA A 339 18.40 -20.62 -5.27
CA ALA A 339 17.23 -19.75 -5.24
C ALA A 339 17.57 -18.33 -4.75
N ALA A 340 18.44 -18.21 -3.75
CA ALA A 340 18.88 -16.94 -3.20
C ALA A 340 19.83 -16.19 -4.14
N LYS A 341 20.66 -16.87 -4.95
CA LYS A 341 21.38 -16.23 -6.06
C LYS A 341 20.42 -15.63 -7.08
N GLY A 342 19.34 -16.33 -7.41
CA GLY A 342 18.28 -15.80 -8.28
C GLY A 342 17.60 -14.55 -7.70
N LEU A 343 17.41 -14.49 -6.38
CA LEU A 343 16.93 -13.29 -5.68
C LEU A 343 17.94 -12.13 -5.80
N LEU A 344 19.21 -12.37 -5.49
CA LEU A 344 20.26 -11.36 -5.56
C LEU A 344 20.50 -10.85 -6.99
N ALA A 345 20.28 -11.67 -8.02
CA ALA A 345 20.34 -11.23 -9.40
C ALA A 345 19.33 -10.10 -9.71
N LYS A 346 18.16 -10.10 -9.03
CA LYS A 346 17.16 -9.02 -9.15
C LYS A 346 17.50 -7.81 -8.28
N VAL A 347 18.00 -8.05 -7.07
CA VAL A 347 18.25 -7.02 -6.06
C VAL A 347 19.62 -7.22 -5.37
N PRO A 348 20.74 -6.92 -6.07
CA PRO A 348 22.09 -7.26 -5.57
C PRO A 348 22.49 -6.57 -4.26
N ASP A 349 21.87 -5.43 -4.00
CA ASP A 349 22.21 -4.53 -2.90
C ASP A 349 21.15 -4.50 -1.79
N ASP A 350 20.09 -5.30 -1.93
CA ASP A 350 19.03 -5.38 -0.94
C ASP A 350 19.50 -6.18 0.29
N ILE A 351 19.31 -5.59 1.47
CA ILE A 351 19.83 -6.14 2.72
C ILE A 351 19.11 -7.45 3.07
N GLU A 352 17.79 -7.50 2.90
CA GLU A 352 16.99 -8.70 3.20
C GLU A 352 17.38 -9.85 2.26
N ALA A 353 17.63 -9.55 0.98
CA ALA A 353 18.13 -10.52 0.01
C ALA A 353 19.52 -11.06 0.38
N LEU A 354 20.44 -10.19 0.81
CA LEU A 354 21.76 -10.60 1.30
C LEU A 354 21.65 -11.47 2.57
N GLN A 355 20.76 -11.12 3.49
CA GLN A 355 20.52 -11.93 4.71
C GLN A 355 19.90 -13.29 4.38
N ALA A 356 18.98 -13.38 3.41
CA ALA A 356 18.43 -14.64 2.94
C ALA A 356 19.48 -15.52 2.26
N TYR A 357 20.38 -14.92 1.47
CA TYR A 357 21.51 -15.63 0.87
C TYR A 357 22.50 -16.13 1.93
N ALA A 358 22.85 -15.30 2.89
CA ALA A 358 23.71 -15.69 4.01
C ALA A 358 23.07 -16.83 4.84
N ALA A 359 21.76 -16.78 5.10
CA ALA A 359 21.05 -17.86 5.78
C ALA A 359 21.13 -19.19 4.99
N ALA A 360 20.97 -19.13 3.68
CA ALA A 360 21.15 -20.29 2.80
C ALA A 360 22.60 -20.83 2.83
N GLN A 361 23.60 -19.95 2.82
CA GLN A 361 25.01 -20.31 2.93
C GLN A 361 25.33 -20.97 4.28
N ILE A 362 24.84 -20.41 5.39
CA ILE A 362 25.00 -20.97 6.74
C ILE A 362 24.40 -22.38 6.80
N ALA A 363 23.17 -22.55 6.32
CA ALA A 363 22.53 -23.87 6.26
C ALA A 363 23.28 -24.85 5.34
N ASN A 364 24.02 -24.34 4.35
CA ASN A 364 24.86 -25.13 3.44
C ASN A 364 26.29 -25.33 3.96
N ASN A 365 26.58 -24.98 5.22
CA ASN A 365 27.92 -25.00 5.84
C ASN A 365 28.98 -24.15 5.11
N ASP A 366 28.56 -23.17 4.32
CA ASP A 366 29.43 -22.19 3.66
C ASP A 366 29.63 -20.96 4.56
N ALA A 367 30.33 -21.16 5.69
CA ALA A 367 30.60 -20.09 6.65
C ALA A 367 31.45 -18.94 6.05
N ALA A 368 32.37 -19.27 5.14
CA ALA A 368 33.23 -18.30 4.48
C ALA A 368 32.43 -17.39 3.52
N GLY A 369 31.54 -17.98 2.71
CA GLY A 369 30.64 -17.23 1.86
C GLY A 369 29.64 -16.41 2.65
N ALA A 370 29.04 -16.98 3.70
CA ALA A 370 28.12 -16.26 4.59
C ALA A 370 28.78 -15.03 5.21
N LYS A 371 30.03 -15.17 5.69
CA LYS A 371 30.82 -14.06 6.23
C LYS A 371 31.00 -12.93 5.21
N SER A 372 31.36 -13.25 3.97
CA SER A 372 31.51 -12.24 2.90
C SER A 372 30.18 -11.52 2.62
N THR A 373 29.10 -12.28 2.49
CA THR A 373 27.75 -11.77 2.25
C THR A 373 27.27 -10.86 3.39
N LEU A 374 27.43 -11.27 4.64
CA LEU A 374 27.02 -10.51 5.83
C LEU A 374 27.86 -9.25 6.04
N THR A 375 29.16 -9.32 5.72
CA THR A 375 30.00 -8.12 5.67
C THR A 375 29.44 -7.11 4.65
N ASN A 376 29.02 -7.59 3.48
CA ASN A 376 28.38 -6.71 2.50
C ASN A 376 27.06 -6.12 3.02
N ALA A 377 26.20 -6.94 3.62
CA ALA A 377 24.94 -6.49 4.22
C ALA A 377 25.16 -5.42 5.29
N SER A 378 26.12 -5.60 6.20
CA SER A 378 26.44 -4.64 7.28
C SER A 378 26.89 -3.27 6.75
N ARG A 379 27.60 -3.25 5.61
CA ARG A 379 27.98 -2.00 4.94
C ARG A 379 26.75 -1.29 4.39
N ARG A 380 25.86 -2.01 3.73
CA ARG A 380 24.61 -1.48 3.14
C ARG A 380 23.60 -1.02 4.19
N ALA A 381 23.58 -1.63 5.38
CA ALA A 381 22.75 -1.22 6.50
C ALA A 381 23.13 0.15 7.10
N ALA A 382 24.25 0.76 6.70
CA ALA A 382 24.71 2.05 7.24
C ALA A 382 24.69 2.04 8.78
N PHE A 383 23.94 2.93 9.43
CA PHE A 383 23.77 3.00 10.88
C PHE A 383 22.35 2.60 11.34
N ASP A 384 21.62 1.81 10.53
CA ASP A 384 20.33 1.24 10.94
C ASP A 384 20.56 0.15 11.99
N THR A 385 20.44 0.54 13.27
CA THR A 385 20.70 -0.34 14.43
C THR A 385 19.91 -1.64 14.35
N ARG A 386 18.62 -1.61 13.99
CA ARG A 386 17.79 -2.82 13.94
C ARG A 386 18.34 -3.82 12.93
N ARG A 387 18.65 -3.35 11.72
CA ARG A 387 19.22 -4.21 10.66
C ARG A 387 20.60 -4.72 11.03
N LEU A 388 21.46 -3.88 11.63
CA LEU A 388 22.79 -4.28 12.06
C LEU A 388 22.75 -5.38 13.14
N VAL A 389 21.83 -5.29 14.11
CA VAL A 389 21.65 -6.32 15.13
C VAL A 389 21.23 -7.66 14.50
N GLU A 390 20.31 -7.65 13.54
CA GLU A 390 19.88 -8.86 12.83
C GLU A 390 21.03 -9.50 12.02
N ILE A 391 21.86 -8.68 11.36
CA ILE A 391 23.05 -9.12 10.64
C ILE A 391 24.10 -9.71 11.60
N ALA A 392 24.37 -9.05 12.72
CA ALA A 392 25.29 -9.54 13.75
C ALA A 392 24.85 -10.92 14.27
N ARG A 393 23.54 -11.14 14.42
CA ARG A 393 22.97 -12.42 14.85
C ARG A 393 23.31 -13.54 13.88
N GLN A 394 23.24 -13.28 12.58
CA GLN A 394 23.66 -14.24 11.55
C GLN A 394 25.17 -14.42 11.49
N GLN A 395 25.97 -13.38 11.77
CA GLN A 395 27.43 -13.49 11.85
C GLN A 395 27.87 -14.40 13.00
N VAL A 396 27.19 -14.32 14.15
CA VAL A 396 27.41 -15.26 15.27
C VAL A 396 27.07 -16.69 14.84
N GLN A 397 25.95 -16.90 14.13
CA GLN A 397 25.58 -18.24 13.61
C GLN A 397 26.61 -18.79 12.61
N SER A 398 27.23 -17.93 11.80
CA SER A 398 28.31 -18.31 10.88
C SER A 398 29.70 -18.33 11.53
N GLN A 399 29.80 -18.25 12.87
CA GLN A 399 31.04 -18.20 13.64
C GLN A 399 31.97 -17.00 13.31
N ASP A 400 31.43 -15.95 12.70
CA ASP A 400 32.15 -14.70 12.43
C ASP A 400 32.06 -13.72 13.61
N TYR A 401 32.56 -14.13 14.78
CA TYR A 401 32.48 -13.33 16.01
C TYR A 401 33.13 -11.94 15.87
N LYS A 402 34.21 -11.82 15.10
CA LYS A 402 34.87 -10.53 14.84
C LYS A 402 33.98 -9.61 14.00
N GLY A 403 33.32 -10.15 12.97
CA GLY A 403 32.36 -9.39 12.17
C GLY A 403 31.12 -8.99 12.96
N ALA A 404 30.63 -9.88 13.82
CA ALA A 404 29.51 -9.60 14.73
C ALA A 404 29.83 -8.44 15.68
N ALA A 405 30.98 -8.48 16.36
CA ALA A 405 31.43 -7.42 17.26
C ALA A 405 31.53 -6.06 16.53
N TYR A 406 32.17 -6.02 15.37
CA TYR A 406 32.25 -4.79 14.57
C TYR A 406 30.87 -4.25 14.16
N THR A 407 29.94 -5.14 13.77
CA THR A 407 28.59 -4.75 13.35
C THR A 407 27.76 -4.23 14.53
N LEU A 408 27.92 -4.81 15.72
CA LEU A 408 27.28 -4.34 16.97
C LEU A 408 27.85 -3.00 17.43
N ASP A 409 29.17 -2.81 17.38
CA ASP A 409 29.81 -1.51 17.68
C ASP A 409 29.28 -0.41 16.76
N LYS A 410 29.09 -0.73 15.47
CA LYS A 410 28.48 0.17 14.51
C LYS A 410 27.02 0.47 14.85
N ALA A 411 26.26 -0.54 15.31
CA ALA A 411 24.87 -0.39 15.72
C ALA A 411 24.73 0.52 16.94
N LEU A 412 25.61 0.34 17.94
CA LEU A 412 25.70 1.15 19.16
C LEU A 412 26.20 2.57 18.87
N SER A 413 27.08 2.76 17.88
CA SER A 413 27.47 4.10 17.44
C SER A 413 26.28 4.91 16.90
N GLY A 414 25.31 4.24 16.28
CA GLY A 414 24.05 4.86 15.84
C GLY A 414 23.05 5.07 16.99
N THR A 415 22.95 4.09 17.89
CA THR A 415 22.02 4.13 19.04
C THR A 415 22.72 3.61 20.31
N PRO A 416 23.39 4.48 21.10
CA PRO A 416 24.32 4.08 22.17
C PRO A 416 23.78 3.25 23.34
N ASN A 417 22.48 2.98 23.40
CA ASN A 417 21.83 2.19 24.46
C ASN A 417 20.75 1.24 23.89
N ASP A 418 20.90 0.78 22.65
CA ASP A 418 19.94 -0.17 22.09
C ASP A 418 19.98 -1.51 22.84
N PRO A 419 18.88 -1.94 23.49
CA PRO A 419 18.90 -3.09 24.38
C PRO A 419 19.18 -4.40 23.63
N ALA A 420 18.82 -4.50 22.35
CA ALA A 420 19.07 -5.69 21.56
C ALA A 420 20.54 -5.77 21.12
N ALA A 421 21.18 -4.63 20.84
CA ALA A 421 22.61 -4.57 20.53
C ALA A 421 23.50 -4.81 21.77
N THR A 422 23.12 -4.28 22.94
CA THR A 422 23.91 -4.45 24.18
C THR A 422 23.80 -5.86 24.77
N ALA A 423 22.70 -6.58 24.52
CA ALA A 423 22.47 -7.92 25.06
C ALA A 423 23.19 -9.05 24.30
N MET A 424 23.67 -8.78 23.08
CA MET A 424 24.40 -9.72 22.21
C MET A 424 25.90 -9.54 22.35
#